data_AF-A0A7C7UXA1-F1
#
_entry.id   AF-A0A7C7UXA1-F1
#
_cell.length_a   1.000
_cell.length_b   1.000
_cell.length_c   1.000
_cell.angle_alpha   90.00
_cell.angle_beta   90.00
_cell.angle_gamma   90.00
#
_symmetry.space_group_name_H-M   'P 1'
#
loop_
_entity.id
_entity.type
_entity.pdbx_description
1 polymer ?
#
loop_
_entity_poly.entity_id
_entity_poly.type
_entity_poly.pdbx_seq_one_letter_code
_entity_poly.pdbx_strand_id
1 'polypeptide(L)'
;GTALTYEQAELLSKYTKKVYILYDGDDAGRKAMKSTIPHLLKAGLEVYPVYLPEGYDPDEFVREFGKESLKELINSSPELFEYLINTARENIKEKTKEFKFYLSFVPDEVKSLALLEEFAIKNKVPRDVLKNYNKSKNLDRTDKTKTNNLRFKEKLLVKGLLLFHPKIDVNKLKLRKEVKDLCINAIEGREDEIPKEILEYKCSNIESIFPKILNEFLNNSEDSKRKNV
;
A
#
# COMPACT_ATOMS: atom_id res chain seq x y z
N GLY A 1 17.64 -4.48 8.57
CA GLY A 1 17.53 -3.34 7.65
C GLY A 1 16.11 -2.83 7.67
N THR A 2 15.91 -1.53 7.52
CA THR A 2 14.58 -0.94 7.29
C THR A 2 14.29 -0.90 5.79
N ALA A 3 13.02 -0.74 5.42
CA ALA A 3 12.64 -0.51 4.03
C ALA A 3 13.29 0.77 3.49
N LEU A 4 13.54 0.81 2.17
CA LEU A 4 14.05 2.00 1.47
C LEU A 4 13.07 3.17 1.65
N THR A 5 13.59 4.34 2.00
CA THR A 5 12.78 5.57 2.09
C THR A 5 12.87 6.42 0.82
N TYR A 6 11.99 7.41 0.69
CA TYR A 6 12.04 8.35 -0.43
C TYR A 6 13.32 9.19 -0.43
N GLU A 7 13.79 9.62 0.74
CA GLU A 7 15.01 10.43 0.88
C GLU A 7 16.25 9.64 0.43
N GLN A 8 16.27 8.33 0.70
CA GLN A 8 17.31 7.44 0.19
C GLN A 8 17.23 7.27 -1.33
N ALA A 9 16.02 7.16 -1.89
CA ALA A 9 15.82 7.12 -3.34
C ALA A 9 16.23 8.44 -4.03
N GLU A 10 15.92 9.59 -3.42
CA GLU A 10 16.32 10.90 -3.91
C GLU A 10 17.84 11.08 -3.85
N LEU A 11 18.49 10.60 -2.79
CA LEU A 11 19.96 10.58 -2.73
C LEU A 11 20.53 9.74 -3.87
N LEU A 12 19.98 8.55 -4.12
CA LEU A 12 20.43 7.64 -5.18
C LEU A 12 20.27 8.25 -6.58
N SER A 13 19.23 9.05 -6.81
CA SER A 13 18.95 9.68 -8.11
C SER A 13 19.98 10.73 -8.55
N LYS A 14 20.84 11.16 -7.62
CA LYS A 14 22.01 12.03 -7.88
C LYS A 14 23.19 11.26 -8.49
N TYR A 15 23.25 9.95 -8.29
CA TYR A 15 24.35 9.10 -8.74
C TYR A 15 24.01 8.28 -9.99
N THR A 16 22.75 7.86 -10.13
CA THR A 16 22.30 7.05 -11.26
C THR A 16 20.87 7.41 -11.66
N LYS A 17 20.50 7.03 -12.89
CA LYS A 17 19.10 7.03 -13.35
C LYS A 17 18.50 5.63 -13.44
N LYS A 18 19.31 4.58 -13.35
CA LYS A 18 18.86 3.18 -13.44
C LYS A 18 19.13 2.45 -12.14
N VAL A 19 18.12 1.75 -11.63
CA VAL A 19 18.20 0.98 -10.39
C VAL A 19 17.61 -0.41 -10.60
N TYR A 20 18.44 -1.42 -10.34
CA TYR A 20 18.02 -2.81 -10.25
C TYR A 20 17.65 -3.14 -8.81
N ILE A 21 16.45 -3.69 -8.58
CA ILE A 21 16.01 -4.13 -7.26
C ILE A 21 16.13 -5.64 -7.22
N LEU A 22 17.01 -6.14 -6.35
CA LEU A 22 17.20 -7.56 -6.11
C LEU A 22 16.95 -7.85 -4.63
N TYR A 23 15.83 -8.49 -4.34
CA TYR A 23 15.44 -8.99 -3.00
C TYR A 23 15.23 -10.51 -3.06
N ASP A 24 15.06 -11.11 -1.89
CA ASP A 24 14.83 -12.53 -1.71
C ASP A 24 13.63 -13.02 -2.55
N GLY A 25 13.75 -14.23 -3.08
CA GLY A 25 12.76 -14.90 -3.95
C GLY A 25 11.50 -15.38 -3.23
N ASP A 26 11.17 -14.82 -2.07
CA ASP A 26 10.01 -15.19 -1.26
C ASP A 26 8.90 -14.13 -1.33
N ASP A 27 7.78 -14.39 -0.65
CA ASP A 27 6.66 -13.44 -0.59
C ASP A 27 7.01 -12.14 0.13
N ALA A 28 7.94 -12.16 1.09
CA ALA A 28 8.35 -10.98 1.84
C ALA A 28 9.20 -10.05 0.97
N GLY A 29 10.17 -10.59 0.23
CA GLY A 29 10.99 -9.90 -0.76
C GLY A 29 10.15 -9.32 -1.89
N ARG A 30 9.19 -10.09 -2.43
CA ARG A 30 8.23 -9.58 -3.41
C ARG A 30 7.41 -8.40 -2.89
N LYS A 31 6.94 -8.45 -1.63
CA LYS A 31 6.21 -7.33 -1.01
C LYS A 31 7.10 -6.12 -0.77
N ALA A 32 8.32 -6.34 -0.28
CA ALA A 32 9.31 -5.29 -0.05
C ALA A 32 9.67 -4.56 -1.36
N MET A 33 9.80 -5.32 -2.46
CA MET A 33 10.06 -4.77 -3.79
C MET A 33 8.91 -3.87 -4.23
N LYS A 34 7.66 -4.35 -4.14
CA LYS A 34 6.47 -3.57 -4.50
C LYS A 34 6.33 -2.29 -3.67
N SER A 35 6.71 -2.29 -2.39
CA SER A 35 6.71 -1.07 -1.57
C SER A 35 7.86 -0.12 -1.91
N THR A 36 8.97 -0.62 -2.45
CA THR A 36 10.18 0.16 -2.77
C THR A 36 10.03 0.92 -4.09
N ILE A 37 9.42 0.28 -5.09
CA ILE A 37 9.25 0.83 -6.44
C ILE A 37 8.69 2.27 -6.45
N PRO A 38 7.60 2.61 -5.71
CA PRO A 38 7.05 3.97 -5.70
C PRO A 38 8.05 5.05 -5.29
N HIS A 39 8.94 4.76 -4.33
CA HIS A 39 9.94 5.72 -3.87
C HIS A 39 10.96 6.04 -4.96
N LEU A 40 11.41 5.02 -5.68
CA LEU A 40 12.35 5.17 -6.80
C LEU A 40 11.72 5.91 -7.98
N LEU A 41 10.49 5.54 -8.35
CA LEU A 41 9.75 6.21 -9.42
C LEU A 41 9.53 7.70 -9.11
N LYS A 42 9.14 8.03 -7.86
CA LYS A 42 8.96 9.42 -7.39
C LYS A 42 10.27 10.21 -7.44
N ALA A 43 11.41 9.55 -7.25
CA ALA A 43 12.74 10.15 -7.39
C ALA A 43 13.20 10.29 -8.86
N GLY A 44 12.37 9.91 -9.83
CA GLY A 44 12.66 10.00 -11.27
C GLY A 44 13.62 8.91 -11.77
N LEU A 45 13.73 7.79 -11.05
CA LEU A 45 14.58 6.66 -11.42
C LEU A 45 13.83 5.66 -12.32
N GLU A 46 14.57 5.06 -13.24
CA GLU A 46 14.17 3.88 -14.01
C GLU A 46 14.40 2.63 -13.17
N VAL A 47 13.37 1.81 -13.04
CA VAL A 47 13.35 0.70 -12.07
C VAL A 47 13.31 -0.63 -12.81
N TYR A 48 14.22 -1.52 -12.43
CA TYR A 48 14.40 -2.84 -13.02
C TYR A 48 14.21 -3.90 -11.93
N PRO A 49 13.00 -4.45 -11.75
CA PRO A 49 12.74 -5.52 -10.80
C PRO A 49 13.44 -6.81 -11.24
N VAL A 50 14.31 -7.37 -10.40
CA VAL A 50 15.00 -8.64 -10.64
C VAL A 50 14.37 -9.70 -9.76
N TYR A 51 13.79 -10.73 -10.37
CA TYR A 51 13.12 -11.81 -9.66
C TYR A 51 14.01 -13.04 -9.58
N LEU A 52 14.39 -13.42 -8.36
CA LEU A 52 15.05 -14.70 -8.10
C LEU A 52 14.04 -15.87 -8.16
N PRO A 53 14.51 -17.09 -8.44
CA PRO A 53 13.69 -18.28 -8.28
C PRO A 53 13.17 -18.41 -6.85
N GLU A 54 12.03 -19.08 -6.69
CA GLU A 54 11.37 -19.19 -5.38
C GLU A 54 12.27 -19.87 -4.35
N GLY A 55 12.40 -19.25 -3.18
CA GLY A 55 13.20 -19.76 -2.07
C GLY A 55 14.68 -19.38 -2.11
N TYR A 56 15.16 -18.69 -3.15
CA TYR A 56 16.55 -18.22 -3.22
C TYR A 56 16.71 -16.80 -2.71
N ASP A 57 17.73 -16.57 -1.88
CA ASP A 57 18.32 -15.24 -1.68
C ASP A 57 19.50 -14.98 -2.65
N PRO A 58 20.03 -13.75 -2.75
CA PRO A 58 21.16 -13.46 -3.64
C PRO A 58 22.44 -14.24 -3.33
N ASP A 59 22.69 -14.59 -2.07
CA ASP A 59 23.89 -15.34 -1.66
C ASP A 59 23.75 -16.81 -2.08
N GLU A 60 22.62 -17.44 -1.77
CA GLU A 60 22.23 -18.78 -2.20
C GLU A 60 22.28 -18.91 -3.72
N PHE A 61 21.70 -17.95 -4.45
CA PHE A 61 21.71 -17.97 -5.91
C PHE A 61 23.14 -17.93 -6.46
N VAL A 62 24.02 -17.08 -5.90
CA VAL A 62 25.41 -17.00 -6.35
C VAL A 62 26.21 -18.25 -5.98
N ARG A 63 25.96 -18.86 -4.82
CA ARG A 63 26.62 -20.10 -4.40
C ARG A 63 26.24 -21.27 -5.30
N GLU A 64 24.97 -21.36 -5.70
CA GLU A 64 24.48 -22.47 -6.52
C GLU A 64 24.74 -22.26 -8.02
N PHE A 65 24.41 -21.08 -8.56
CA PHE A 65 24.44 -20.82 -10.00
C PHE A 65 25.64 -19.98 -10.46
N GLY A 66 26.39 -19.40 -9.52
CA GLY A 66 27.57 -18.59 -9.81
C GLY A 66 27.27 -17.12 -10.12
N LYS A 67 28.31 -16.29 -9.99
CA LYS A 67 28.23 -14.82 -10.17
C LYS A 67 27.82 -14.40 -11.59
N GLU A 68 28.22 -15.16 -12.62
CA GLU A 68 27.94 -14.79 -14.01
C GLU A 68 26.45 -15.00 -14.33
N SER A 69 25.86 -16.09 -13.83
CA SER A 69 24.42 -16.32 -13.91
C SER A 69 23.60 -15.21 -13.24
N LEU A 70 24.06 -14.69 -12.08
CA LEU A 70 23.40 -13.56 -11.45
C LEU A 70 23.48 -12.29 -12.31
N LYS A 71 24.63 -12.01 -12.92
CA LYS A 71 24.77 -10.87 -13.84
C LYS A 71 23.88 -11.01 -15.06
N GLU A 72 23.78 -12.21 -15.64
CA GLU A 72 22.88 -12.50 -16.76
C GLU A 72 21.42 -12.28 -16.37
N LEU A 73 21.02 -12.71 -15.17
CA LEU A 73 19.67 -12.48 -14.64
C LEU A 73 19.38 -10.98 -14.47
N ILE A 74 20.32 -10.22 -13.90
CA ILE A 74 20.19 -8.77 -13.76
C ILE A 74 20.09 -8.09 -15.13
N ASN A 75 20.97 -8.45 -16.08
CA ASN A 75 21.02 -7.84 -17.41
C ASN A 75 19.80 -8.18 -18.28
N SER A 76 19.19 -9.35 -18.08
CA SER A 76 17.98 -9.77 -18.80
C SER A 76 16.68 -9.28 -18.16
N SER A 77 16.76 -8.70 -16.95
CA SER A 77 15.58 -8.17 -16.26
C SER A 77 15.07 -6.90 -16.95
N PRO A 78 13.81 -6.88 -17.43
CA PRO A 78 13.24 -5.73 -18.12
C PRO A 78 12.97 -4.55 -17.18
N GLU A 79 12.86 -3.35 -17.76
CA GLU A 79 12.35 -2.18 -17.05
C GLU A 79 10.89 -2.40 -16.63
N LEU A 80 10.48 -1.83 -15.49
CA LEU A 80 9.15 -2.06 -14.89
C LEU A 80 7.99 -1.78 -15.85
N PHE A 81 7.94 -0.61 -16.48
CA PHE A 81 6.85 -0.27 -17.38
C PHE A 81 6.90 -1.09 -18.66
N GLU A 82 8.09 -1.34 -19.20
CA GLU A 82 8.27 -2.27 -20.32
C GLU A 82 7.68 -3.65 -20.00
N TYR A 83 8.02 -4.21 -18.84
CA TYR A 83 7.48 -5.48 -18.35
C TYR A 83 5.96 -5.44 -18.26
N LEU A 84 5.38 -4.40 -17.64
CA LEU A 84 3.93 -4.27 -17.47
C LEU A 84 3.20 -4.11 -18.80
N ILE A 85 3.78 -3.38 -19.75
CA ILE A 85 3.26 -3.19 -21.10
C ILE A 85 3.29 -4.52 -21.86
N ASN A 86 4.40 -5.27 -21.79
CA ASN A 86 4.60 -6.52 -22.53
C ASN A 86 3.76 -7.67 -21.99
N THR A 87 3.59 -7.75 -20.66
CA THR A 87 2.85 -8.83 -19.98
C THR A 87 1.38 -8.50 -19.75
N ALA A 88 0.90 -7.32 -20.16
CA ALA A 88 -0.45 -6.89 -19.80
C ALA A 88 -1.54 -7.88 -20.25
N ARG A 89 -1.36 -8.52 -21.42
CA ARG A 89 -2.37 -9.42 -21.99
C ARG A 89 -2.60 -10.69 -21.18
N GLU A 90 -1.65 -11.11 -20.35
CA GLU A 90 -1.80 -12.28 -19.46
C GLU A 90 -2.94 -12.06 -18.46
N ASN A 91 -3.06 -10.84 -17.94
CA ASN A 91 -4.14 -10.44 -17.05
C ASN A 91 -4.40 -8.93 -17.19
N ILE A 92 -5.12 -8.57 -18.25
CA ILE A 92 -5.28 -7.18 -18.67
C ILE A 92 -5.88 -6.29 -17.59
N LYS A 93 -6.83 -6.83 -16.81
CA LYS A 93 -7.49 -6.09 -15.74
C LYS A 93 -6.52 -5.75 -14.61
N GLU A 94 -5.74 -6.73 -14.16
CA GLU A 94 -4.83 -6.53 -13.03
C GLU A 94 -3.59 -5.73 -13.44
N LYS A 95 -2.98 -6.06 -14.58
CA LYS A 95 -1.82 -5.34 -15.11
C LYS A 95 -2.15 -3.87 -15.44
N THR A 96 -3.35 -3.57 -15.91
CA THR A 96 -3.79 -2.17 -16.10
C THR A 96 -3.87 -1.41 -14.78
N LYS A 97 -4.33 -2.03 -13.69
CA LYS A 97 -4.36 -1.38 -12.38
C LYS A 97 -2.94 -1.15 -11.85
N GLU A 98 -2.09 -2.16 -11.94
CA GLU A 98 -0.70 -2.09 -11.50
C GLU A 98 0.08 -1.02 -12.28
N PHE A 99 -0.07 -1.01 -13.60
CA PHE A 99 0.50 0.02 -14.47
C PHE A 99 0.08 1.43 -14.05
N LYS A 100 -1.23 1.67 -13.88
CA LYS A 100 -1.74 2.97 -13.42
C LYS A 100 -1.24 3.37 -12.04
N PHE A 101 -1.13 2.40 -11.13
CA PHE A 101 -0.63 2.63 -9.79
C PHE A 101 0.82 3.13 -9.84
N TYR A 102 1.71 2.41 -10.53
CA TYR A 102 3.11 2.83 -10.63
C TYR A 102 3.30 4.10 -11.43
N LEU A 103 2.53 4.29 -12.50
CA LEU A 103 2.57 5.51 -13.28
C LEU A 103 2.30 6.75 -12.41
N SER A 104 1.44 6.63 -11.39
CA SER A 104 1.08 7.71 -10.45
C SER A 104 2.26 8.31 -9.68
N PHE A 105 3.39 7.62 -9.66
CA PHE A 105 4.61 8.06 -9.02
C PHE A 105 5.63 8.64 -9.99
N VAL A 106 5.38 8.62 -11.31
CA VAL A 106 6.30 9.18 -12.31
C VAL A 106 6.11 10.71 -12.37
N PRO A 107 7.12 11.51 -11.95
CA PRO A 107 6.98 12.97 -11.91
C PRO A 107 6.91 13.59 -13.31
N ASP A 108 7.67 13.05 -14.27
CA ASP A 108 7.69 13.52 -15.65
C ASP A 108 6.35 13.24 -16.37
N GLU A 109 5.63 14.31 -16.71
CA GLU A 109 4.33 14.24 -17.39
C GLU A 109 4.44 13.79 -18.83
N VAL A 110 5.47 14.20 -19.55
CA VAL A 110 5.69 13.81 -20.95
C VAL A 110 5.98 12.31 -21.02
N LYS A 111 6.88 11.82 -20.14
CA LYS A 111 7.15 10.38 -20.01
C LYS A 111 5.89 9.60 -19.60
N SER A 112 5.11 10.14 -18.66
CA SER A 112 3.87 9.50 -18.22
C SER A 112 2.86 9.34 -19.35
N LEU A 113 2.69 10.39 -20.17
CA LEU A 113 1.79 10.35 -21.33
C LEU A 113 2.28 9.37 -22.39
N ALA A 114 3.59 9.36 -22.70
CA ALA A 114 4.17 8.42 -23.66
C ALA A 114 3.94 6.96 -23.24
N LEU A 115 4.18 6.63 -21.97
CA LEU A 115 3.94 5.29 -21.41
C LEU A 115 2.46 4.90 -21.49
N LEU A 116 1.54 5.83 -21.19
CA LEU A 116 0.09 5.60 -21.32
C LEU A 116 -0.31 5.28 -22.75
N GLU A 117 0.21 6.05 -23.71
CA GLU A 117 -0.08 5.82 -25.13
C GLU A 117 0.46 4.48 -25.61
N GLU A 118 1.69 4.14 -25.23
CA GLU A 118 2.28 2.85 -25.56
C GLU A 118 1.46 1.69 -24.98
N PHE A 119 1.10 1.76 -23.69
CA PHE A 119 0.26 0.76 -23.04
C PHE A 119 -1.09 0.59 -23.75
N ALA A 120 -1.75 1.71 -24.10
CA ALA A 120 -3.03 1.71 -24.80
C ALA A 120 -2.94 1.02 -26.17
N ILE A 121 -1.96 1.43 -26.98
CA ILE A 121 -1.78 0.93 -28.35
C ILE A 121 -1.43 -0.55 -28.34
N LYS A 122 -0.41 -0.94 -27.58
CA LYS A 122 0.11 -2.31 -27.57
C LYS A 122 -0.89 -3.32 -27.03
N ASN A 123 -1.67 -2.90 -26.02
CA ASN A 123 -2.63 -3.78 -25.37
C ASN A 123 -4.08 -3.59 -25.83
N LYS A 124 -4.32 -2.73 -26.84
CA LYS A 124 -5.65 -2.42 -27.38
C LYS A 124 -6.64 -1.99 -26.29
N VAL A 125 -6.14 -1.29 -25.26
CA VAL A 125 -6.96 -0.76 -24.18
C VAL A 125 -7.42 0.64 -24.57
N PRO A 126 -8.73 0.92 -24.58
CA PRO A 126 -9.21 2.26 -24.91
C PRO A 126 -8.62 3.32 -23.98
N ARG A 127 -8.16 4.44 -24.55
CA ARG A 127 -7.56 5.54 -23.77
C ARG A 127 -8.48 6.02 -22.65
N ASP A 128 -9.80 6.00 -22.86
CA ASP A 128 -10.77 6.43 -21.85
C ASP A 128 -10.77 5.55 -20.60
N VAL A 129 -10.45 4.26 -20.75
CA VAL A 129 -10.21 3.36 -19.60
C VAL A 129 -9.00 3.86 -18.82
N LEU A 130 -7.99 4.42 -19.48
CA LEU A 130 -6.76 4.93 -18.86
C LEU A 130 -6.86 6.37 -18.34
N LYS A 131 -7.74 7.21 -18.91
CA LYS A 131 -7.88 8.66 -18.64
C LYS A 131 -8.37 9.04 -17.24
N ASN A 132 -8.91 8.12 -16.45
CA ASN A 132 -9.21 8.40 -15.02
C ASN A 132 -7.94 8.58 -14.16
N TYR A 133 -6.77 8.63 -14.79
CA TYR A 133 -5.49 9.02 -14.21
C TYR A 133 -5.41 10.55 -14.06
N ASN A 134 -6.08 11.10 -13.04
CA ASN A 134 -5.84 12.48 -12.61
C ASN A 134 -4.65 12.51 -11.64
N LYS A 135 -3.50 12.99 -12.13
CA LYS A 135 -2.25 13.22 -11.38
C LYS A 135 -2.44 14.13 -10.15
N SER A 136 -3.54 14.88 -10.10
CA SER A 136 -3.85 15.91 -9.07
C SER A 136 -4.42 15.40 -7.73
N LYS A 137 -4.38 14.09 -7.42
CA LYS A 137 -4.83 13.59 -6.09
C LYS A 137 -3.83 12.72 -5.33
N ASN A 138 -2.63 12.47 -5.87
CA ASN A 138 -1.66 11.56 -5.27
C ASN A 138 -0.31 12.19 -4.87
N LEU A 139 -0.02 13.45 -5.22
CA LEU A 139 1.25 14.08 -4.80
C LEU A 139 1.31 14.42 -3.30
N ASP A 140 0.17 14.52 -2.61
CA ASP A 140 0.06 14.69 -1.14
C ASP A 140 -0.15 13.37 -0.37
N ARG A 141 0.24 12.22 -0.94
CA ARG A 141 0.06 10.90 -0.29
C ARG A 141 1.34 10.26 0.25
N THR A 142 2.40 11.03 0.46
CA THR A 142 3.54 10.57 1.27
C THR A 142 3.39 10.77 2.77
N ASP A 143 2.25 11.27 3.27
CA ASP A 143 1.90 11.30 4.71
C ASP A 143 0.48 10.78 5.01
N LYS A 144 0.05 9.69 4.34
CA LYS A 144 -1.20 8.97 4.69
C LYS A 144 -0.99 7.49 4.97
N THR A 145 0.07 7.15 5.69
CA THR A 145 0.16 5.89 6.44
C THR A 145 -0.40 6.12 7.84
N LYS A 146 -1.74 6.14 8.00
CA LYS A 146 -2.34 5.87 9.33
C LYS A 146 -3.80 5.43 9.41
N THR A 147 -4.62 5.54 8.37
CA THR A 147 -6.09 5.37 8.55
C THR A 147 -6.81 4.29 7.76
N ASN A 148 -6.11 3.36 7.09
CA ASN A 148 -6.79 2.34 6.27
C ASN A 148 -6.79 0.90 6.80
N ASN A 149 -6.42 0.68 8.08
CA ASN A 149 -6.41 -0.67 8.67
C ASN A 149 -7.34 -0.81 9.88
N LEU A 150 -8.42 -0.03 9.96
CA LEU A 150 -9.45 -0.19 10.99
C LEU A 150 -10.17 -1.53 10.79
N ARG A 151 -10.14 -2.38 11.82
CA ARG A 151 -10.91 -3.63 11.83
C ARG A 151 -12.39 -3.31 11.84
N PHE A 152 -13.21 -4.24 11.37
CA PHE A 152 -14.67 -4.08 11.30
C PHE A 152 -15.30 -3.60 12.63
N LYS A 153 -14.90 -4.18 13.76
CA LYS A 153 -15.39 -3.78 15.10
C LYS A 153 -14.94 -2.36 15.51
N GLU A 154 -13.75 -1.93 15.09
CA GLU A 154 -13.26 -0.57 15.36
C GLU A 154 -14.04 0.45 14.54
N LYS A 155 -14.39 0.14 13.28
CA LYS A 155 -15.25 0.99 12.46
C LYS A 155 -16.63 1.17 13.09
N LEU A 156 -17.23 0.08 13.57
CA LEU A 156 -18.53 0.12 14.26
C LEU A 156 -18.47 0.88 15.59
N LEU A 157 -17.38 0.73 16.34
CA LEU A 157 -17.15 1.47 17.58
C LEU A 157 -17.08 2.98 17.31
N VAL A 158 -16.22 3.42 16.38
CA VAL A 158 -16.08 4.84 16.03
C VAL A 158 -17.39 5.41 15.48
N LYS A 159 -18.10 4.66 14.63
CA LYS A 159 -19.42 5.07 14.11
C LYS A 159 -20.45 5.24 15.23
N GLY A 160 -20.50 4.31 16.18
CA GLY A 160 -21.44 4.42 17.30
C GLY A 160 -21.06 5.53 18.28
N LEU A 161 -19.77 5.76 18.54
CA LEU A 161 -19.32 6.90 19.34
C LEU A 161 -19.73 8.24 18.71
N LEU A 162 -19.61 8.33 17.38
CA LEU A 162 -20.03 9.51 16.61
C LEU A 162 -21.56 9.71 16.61
N LEU A 163 -22.35 8.63 16.60
CA LEU A 163 -23.81 8.75 16.56
C LEU A 163 -24.43 9.01 17.94
N PHE A 164 -23.87 8.43 19.00
CA PHE A 164 -24.49 8.39 20.32
C PHE A 164 -23.81 9.31 21.35
N HIS A 165 -22.61 9.81 21.06
CA HIS A 165 -21.81 10.68 21.94
C HIS A 165 -21.83 10.28 23.43
N PRO A 166 -21.55 9.02 23.78
CA PRO A 166 -21.60 8.58 25.17
C PRO A 166 -20.48 9.23 25.98
N LYS A 167 -20.75 9.56 27.24
CA LYS A 167 -19.73 10.02 28.19
C LYS A 167 -18.86 8.84 28.62
N ILE A 168 -17.76 8.61 27.89
CA ILE A 168 -16.81 7.54 28.18
C ILE A 168 -15.38 8.05 28.16
N ASP A 169 -14.54 7.50 29.04
CA ASP A 169 -13.10 7.71 29.02
C ASP A 169 -12.45 6.77 28.00
N VAL A 170 -12.07 7.31 26.84
CA VAL A 170 -11.43 6.58 25.73
C VAL A 170 -10.11 5.92 26.15
N ASN A 171 -9.45 6.41 27.20
CA ASN A 171 -8.21 5.81 27.67
C ASN A 171 -8.42 4.40 28.23
N LYS A 172 -9.63 4.10 28.74
CA LYS A 172 -10.02 2.78 29.24
C LYS A 172 -10.27 1.77 28.13
N LEU A 173 -10.45 2.20 26.88
CA LEU A 173 -10.61 1.30 25.74
C LEU A 173 -9.28 0.65 25.39
N LYS A 174 -9.26 -0.67 25.23
CA LYS A 174 -8.06 -1.41 24.82
C LYS A 174 -7.85 -1.32 23.31
N LEU A 175 -7.37 -0.17 22.87
CA LEU A 175 -7.17 0.20 21.47
C LEU A 175 -5.76 0.74 21.24
N ARG A 176 -5.26 0.59 20.01
CA ARG A 176 -4.05 1.28 19.55
C ARG A 176 -4.27 2.79 19.53
N LYS A 177 -3.19 3.56 19.70
CA LYS A 177 -3.23 5.02 19.85
C LYS A 177 -4.03 5.69 18.72
N GLU A 178 -3.82 5.24 17.50
CA GLU A 178 -4.48 5.80 16.30
C GLU A 178 -6.01 5.66 16.35
N VAL A 179 -6.53 4.58 16.93
CA VAL A 179 -7.98 4.35 17.02
C VAL A 179 -8.56 5.09 18.21
N LYS A 180 -7.79 5.29 19.28
CA LYS A 180 -8.18 6.15 20.40
C LYS A 180 -8.37 7.60 19.94
N ASP A 181 -7.45 8.10 19.13
CA ASP A 181 -7.54 9.47 18.58
C ASP A 181 -8.84 9.63 17.76
N LEU A 182 -9.19 8.64 16.93
CA LEU A 182 -10.46 8.63 16.19
C LEU A 182 -11.70 8.52 17.11
N CYS A 183 -11.61 7.77 18.21
CA CYS A 183 -12.70 7.68 19.18
C CYS A 183 -12.92 9.01 19.91
N ILE A 184 -11.84 9.74 20.23
CA ILE A 184 -11.91 11.08 20.82
C ILE A 184 -12.58 12.04 19.84
N ASN A 185 -12.09 12.11 18.60
CA ASN A 185 -12.67 12.97 17.56
C ASN A 185 -14.16 12.65 17.30
N ALA A 186 -14.54 11.37 17.35
CA ALA A 186 -15.93 10.95 17.20
C ALA A 186 -16.82 11.43 18.37
N ILE A 187 -16.37 11.29 19.62
CA ILE A 187 -17.11 11.78 20.79
C ILE A 187 -17.23 13.30 20.76
N GLU A 188 -16.18 14.00 20.33
CA GLU A 188 -16.14 15.47 20.21
C GLU A 188 -16.93 16.01 19.00
N GLY A 189 -17.47 15.14 18.15
CA GLY A 189 -18.26 15.56 16.98
C GLY A 189 -17.44 16.19 15.84
N ARG A 190 -16.13 15.94 15.80
CA ARG A 190 -15.24 16.40 14.73
C ARG A 190 -15.34 15.49 13.51
N GLU A 191 -16.45 15.59 12.78
CA GLU A 191 -16.70 14.76 11.60
C GLU A 191 -15.64 14.92 10.50
N ASP A 192 -15.04 16.11 10.40
CA ASP A 192 -13.94 16.42 9.48
C ASP A 192 -12.68 15.59 9.73
N GLU A 193 -12.49 15.13 10.97
CA GLU A 193 -11.39 14.26 11.40
C GLU A 193 -11.74 12.76 11.34
N ILE A 194 -12.96 12.40 10.92
CA ILE A 194 -13.41 11.01 10.80
C ILE A 194 -13.33 10.53 9.35
N PRO A 195 -12.78 9.34 9.08
CA PRO A 195 -12.74 8.78 7.73
C PRO A 195 -14.13 8.68 7.08
N LYS A 196 -14.25 9.15 5.83
CA LYS A 196 -15.50 9.11 5.05
C LYS A 196 -16.13 7.72 4.99
N GLU A 197 -15.32 6.65 4.98
CA GLU A 197 -15.82 5.28 5.00
C GLU A 197 -16.70 5.00 6.25
N ILE A 198 -16.38 5.60 7.40
CA ILE A 198 -17.16 5.49 8.63
C ILE A 198 -18.39 6.41 8.57
N LEU A 199 -18.22 7.64 8.06
CA LEU A 199 -19.33 8.60 7.90
C LEU A 199 -20.43 8.05 6.98
N GLU A 200 -20.04 7.44 5.87
CA GLU A 200 -20.93 6.89 4.85
C GLU A 200 -21.41 5.46 5.20
N TYR A 201 -20.89 4.85 6.26
CA TYR A 201 -21.26 3.51 6.68
C TYR A 201 -22.72 3.44 7.15
N LYS A 202 -23.54 2.72 6.39
CA LYS A 202 -24.95 2.44 6.72
C LYS A 202 -25.05 1.11 7.45
N CYS A 203 -25.35 1.15 8.75
CA CYS A 203 -25.59 -0.03 9.56
C CYS A 203 -27.00 0.04 10.16
N SER A 204 -27.92 -0.76 9.61
CA SER A 204 -29.34 -0.75 9.99
C SER A 204 -29.60 -1.12 11.46
N ASN A 205 -28.64 -1.77 12.13
CA ASN A 205 -28.79 -2.32 13.48
C ASN A 205 -27.77 -1.74 14.48
N ILE A 206 -27.18 -0.58 14.20
CA ILE A 206 -26.07 -0.04 15.00
C ILE A 206 -26.45 0.25 16.46
N GLU A 207 -27.68 0.66 16.72
CA GLU A 207 -28.21 0.91 18.07
C GLU A 207 -28.15 -0.34 18.97
N SER A 208 -28.40 -1.52 18.40
CA SER A 208 -28.38 -2.81 19.12
C SER A 208 -26.96 -3.40 19.23
N ILE A 209 -26.10 -3.11 18.24
CA ILE A 209 -24.74 -3.68 18.15
C ILE A 209 -23.72 -2.85 18.95
N PHE A 210 -23.85 -1.52 18.95
CA PHE A 210 -22.87 -0.62 19.55
C PHE A 210 -22.61 -0.87 21.04
N PRO A 211 -23.62 -1.04 21.92
CA PRO A 211 -23.38 -1.30 23.34
C PRO A 211 -22.57 -2.58 23.59
N LYS A 212 -22.78 -3.61 22.76
CA LYS A 212 -22.05 -4.88 22.85
C LYS A 212 -20.57 -4.70 22.48
N ILE A 213 -20.32 -3.97 21.39
CA ILE A 213 -18.96 -3.68 20.94
C ILE A 213 -18.22 -2.78 21.93
N LEU A 214 -18.89 -1.76 22.48
CA LEU A 214 -18.31 -0.87 23.48
C LEU A 214 -17.86 -1.64 24.72
N ASN A 215 -18.72 -2.54 25.23
CA ASN A 215 -18.38 -3.41 26.35
C ASN A 215 -17.25 -4.39 26.03
N GLU A 216 -17.15 -4.91 24.80
CA GLU A 216 -16.04 -5.78 24.39
C GLU A 216 -14.68 -5.06 24.46
N PHE A 217 -14.62 -3.79 24.07
CA PHE A 217 -13.39 -3.00 24.14
C PHE A 217 -13.06 -2.50 25.57
N LEU A 218 -14.04 -2.54 26.48
CA LEU A 218 -13.86 -2.25 27.91
C LEU A 218 -13.45 -3.49 28.71
N ASN A 219 -14.00 -4.67 28.41
CA ASN A 219 -13.94 -5.87 29.27
C ASN A 219 -12.91 -6.94 28.84
N ASN A 220 -12.08 -6.68 27.82
CA ASN A 220 -11.06 -7.65 27.35
C ASN A 220 -9.85 -7.83 28.31
N SER A 221 -10.14 -7.98 29.61
CA SER A 221 -9.23 -8.33 30.71
C SER A 221 -9.53 -9.69 31.37
N GLU A 222 -10.56 -10.46 30.96
CA GLU A 222 -10.87 -11.73 31.66
C GLU A 222 -10.72 -13.04 30.86
N ASP A 223 -10.70 -13.05 29.52
CA ASP A 223 -10.67 -14.31 28.74
C ASP A 223 -9.27 -14.85 28.37
N SER A 224 -8.19 -14.25 28.89
CA SER A 224 -6.82 -14.78 28.70
C SER A 224 -6.25 -15.54 29.91
N LYS A 225 -7.06 -15.79 30.95
CA LYS A 225 -6.68 -16.61 32.13
C LYS A 225 -7.42 -17.96 32.26
N ARG A 226 -8.23 -18.37 31.29
CA ARG A 226 -8.85 -19.71 31.26
C ARG A 226 -8.50 -20.47 29.98
N LYS A 227 -7.21 -20.78 29.79
CA LYS A 227 -6.77 -21.87 28.90
C LYS A 227 -5.43 -22.51 29.29
N ASN A 228 -4.98 -22.30 30.52
CA ASN A 228 -3.86 -23.02 31.13
C ASN A 228 -4.17 -23.26 32.63
N VAL A 229 -5.15 -24.12 32.90
CA VAL A 229 -5.20 -25.09 34.00
C VAL A 229 -6.10 -26.23 33.53
#